data_AF-A0A1Y2D1Y6-F1
#
_entry.id   AF-A0A1Y2D1Y6-F1
#
_cell.length_a   1.000
_cell.length_b   1.000
_cell.length_c   1.000
_cell.angle_alpha   90.00
_cell.angle_beta   90.00
_cell.angle_gamma   90.00
#
_symmetry.space_group_name_H-M   'P 1'
#
loop_
_entity.id
_entity.type
_entity.pdbx_description
1 polymer ?
#
loop_
_entity_poly.entity_id
_entity_poly.type
_entity_poly.pdbx_seq_one_letter_code
_entity_poly.pdbx_strand_id
1 'polypeptide(L)'
;DARTALFEKDSPDAIEPGSVVLVEQLSSRSSPRKLAFAGVLLNVKRRGILSTITVRNYVLGTGVEVVYPIYSPMVSRIKVLKRVSPGWSKGADQVNFLREKPGSAPLSFGGIEELVIRNTETERKRSQIRLSQKK
;
A
#
# COMPACT_ATOMS: atom_id res chain seq x y z
N ASP A 1 5.10 8.84 -13.53
CA ASP A 1 5.30 7.63 -12.71
C ASP A 1 3.92 7.07 -12.38
N ALA A 2 3.68 5.77 -12.56
CA ALA A 2 2.37 5.16 -12.28
C ALA A 2 1.94 5.33 -10.81
N ARG A 3 2.89 5.57 -9.89
CA ARG A 3 2.62 5.84 -8.47
C ARG A 3 1.91 7.18 -8.25
N THR A 4 2.17 8.19 -9.08
CA THR A 4 1.59 9.53 -8.93
C THR A 4 0.08 9.49 -9.05
N ALA A 5 -0.42 8.77 -10.07
CA ALA A 5 -1.84 8.63 -10.34
C ALA A 5 -2.63 8.01 -9.17
N LEU A 6 -1.98 7.25 -8.28
CA LEU A 6 -2.63 6.70 -7.09
C LEU A 6 -2.92 7.77 -6.03
N PHE A 7 -2.20 8.89 -6.01
CA PHE A 7 -2.24 9.85 -4.91
C PHE A 7 -2.61 11.27 -5.30
N GLU A 8 -2.66 11.61 -6.59
CA GLU A 8 -3.23 12.89 -7.04
C GLU A 8 -4.75 12.92 -6.88
N LYS A 9 -5.31 14.06 -6.49
CA LYS A 9 -6.75 14.19 -6.19
C LYS A 9 -7.63 14.02 -7.43
N ASP A 10 -7.17 14.52 -8.57
CA ASP A 10 -7.94 14.56 -9.81
C ASP A 10 -7.70 13.33 -10.69
N SER A 11 -6.90 12.38 -10.21
CA SER A 11 -6.59 11.16 -10.96
C SER A 11 -7.74 10.15 -10.86
N PRO A 12 -8.16 9.50 -11.96
CA PRO A 12 -9.18 8.45 -11.93
C PRO A 12 -8.74 7.22 -11.12
N ASP A 13 -7.42 7.02 -10.98
CA ASP A 13 -6.84 5.92 -10.23
C ASP A 13 -6.60 6.24 -8.75
N ALA A 14 -6.93 7.46 -8.30
CA ALA A 14 -6.70 7.92 -6.95
C ALA A 14 -7.27 6.94 -5.91
N ILE A 15 -6.50 6.63 -4.87
CA ILE A 15 -6.96 5.83 -3.74
C ILE A 15 -7.26 6.70 -2.54
N GLU A 16 -8.35 6.36 -1.85
CA GLU A 16 -8.72 6.99 -0.60
C GLU A 16 -7.97 6.37 0.60
N PRO A 17 -7.65 7.17 1.63
CA PRO A 17 -7.28 6.64 2.94
C PRO A 17 -8.29 5.61 3.45
N GLY A 18 -7.80 4.55 4.07
CA GLY A 18 -8.54 3.33 4.36
C GLY A 18 -8.28 2.19 3.36
N SER A 19 -7.84 2.49 2.14
CA SER A 19 -7.46 1.45 1.17
C SER A 19 -6.27 0.62 1.67
N VAL A 20 -6.19 -0.66 1.28
CA VAL A 20 -5.06 -1.53 1.62
C VAL A 20 -4.04 -1.53 0.50
N VAL A 21 -2.81 -1.21 0.85
CA VAL A 21 -1.68 -1.14 -0.09
C VAL A 21 -0.56 -2.07 0.34
N LEU A 22 0.16 -2.59 -0.65
CA LEU A 22 1.44 -3.28 -0.50
C LEU A 22 2.52 -2.38 -1.06
N VAL A 23 3.42 -1.93 -0.18
CA VAL A 23 4.57 -1.10 -0.56
C VAL A 23 5.81 -1.99 -0.57
N GLU A 24 6.49 -2.01 -1.71
CA GLU A 24 7.80 -2.65 -1.87
C GLU A 24 8.88 -1.57 -1.91
N GLN A 25 9.94 -1.79 -1.15
CA GLN A 25 11.11 -0.92 -1.10
C GLN A 25 12.42 -1.72 -1.11
N LEU A 26 13.51 -1.03 -1.38
CA LEU A 26 14.87 -1.57 -1.29
C LEU A 26 15.50 -1.17 0.04
N SER A 27 16.24 -2.10 0.67
CA SER A 27 16.95 -1.83 1.92
C SER A 27 18.12 -0.87 1.76
N SER A 28 18.83 -0.93 0.64
CA SER A 28 19.96 -0.06 0.31
C SER A 28 20.20 -0.05 -1.20
N ARG A 29 21.00 0.92 -1.67
CA ARG A 29 21.41 1.00 -3.08
C ARG A 29 22.53 0.01 -3.45
N SER A 30 23.46 -0.24 -2.54
CA SER A 30 24.66 -1.05 -2.80
C SER A 30 24.41 -2.56 -2.70
N SER A 31 23.52 -2.98 -1.79
CA SER A 31 23.15 -4.39 -1.61
C SER A 31 21.63 -4.47 -1.44
N PRO A 32 20.87 -4.38 -2.55
CA PRO A 32 19.43 -4.22 -2.51
C PRO A 32 18.73 -5.53 -2.10
N ARG A 33 18.10 -5.53 -0.92
CA ARG A 33 17.09 -6.53 -0.54
C ARG A 33 15.70 -5.93 -0.67
N LYS A 34 14.77 -6.69 -1.22
CA LYS A 34 13.35 -6.29 -1.32
C LYS A 34 12.70 -6.44 0.05
N LEU A 35 12.14 -5.35 0.55
CA LEU A 35 11.30 -5.31 1.73
C LEU A 35 9.88 -5.01 1.27
N ALA A 36 8.90 -5.67 1.85
CA ALA A 36 7.50 -5.45 1.54
C ALA A 36 6.72 -5.22 2.83
N PHE A 37 5.85 -4.21 2.82
CA PHE A 37 4.96 -3.90 3.92
C PHE A 37 3.56 -3.68 3.39
N ALA A 38 2.60 -4.45 3.91
CA ALA A 38 1.20 -4.29 3.61
C ALA A 38 0.46 -3.68 4.79
N GLY A 39 -0.50 -2.82 4.50
CA GLY A 39 -1.33 -2.23 5.53
C GLY A 39 -2.37 -1.27 4.97
N VAL A 40 -3.13 -0.70 5.89
CA VAL A 40 -4.13 0.33 5.61
C VAL A 40 -3.42 1.66 5.36
N LEU A 41 -3.79 2.35 4.27
CA LEU A 41 -3.38 3.71 3.98
C LEU A 41 -4.00 4.66 5.00
N LEU A 42 -3.20 5.14 5.92
CA LEU A 42 -3.65 5.97 7.03
C LEU A 42 -3.67 7.46 6.66
N ASN A 43 -2.73 7.91 5.85
CA ASN A 43 -2.56 9.31 5.48
C ASN A 43 -1.89 9.45 4.11
N VAL A 44 -2.33 10.43 3.32
CA VAL A 44 -1.67 10.90 2.09
C VAL A 44 -1.30 12.38 2.27
N LYS A 45 -0.02 12.66 2.47
CA LYS A 45 0.51 14.03 2.56
C LYS A 45 1.01 14.48 1.20
N ARG A 46 0.35 15.50 0.62
CA ARG A 46 0.71 16.06 -0.69
C ARG A 46 1.56 17.31 -0.52
N ARG A 47 2.84 17.23 -0.87
CA ARG A 47 3.84 18.30 -0.76
C ARG A 47 4.80 18.29 -1.97
N GLY A 48 4.24 18.16 -3.18
CA GLY A 48 5.03 18.03 -4.41
C GLY A 48 5.96 16.83 -4.35
N ILE A 49 7.26 17.01 -4.61
CA ILE A 49 8.28 15.95 -4.55
C ILE A 49 8.44 15.32 -3.15
N LEU A 50 8.08 16.06 -2.10
CA LEU A 50 8.12 15.59 -0.71
C LEU A 50 6.82 14.90 -0.27
N SER A 51 5.95 14.54 -1.22
CA SER A 51 4.71 13.84 -0.89
C SER A 51 4.99 12.46 -0.28
N THR A 52 4.29 12.16 0.81
CA THR A 52 4.44 10.92 1.56
C THR A 52 3.11 10.25 1.81
N ILE A 53 3.17 8.94 2.03
CA ILE A 53 2.05 8.15 2.52
C ILE A 53 2.41 7.51 3.85
N THR A 54 1.43 7.31 4.71
CA THR A 54 1.58 6.55 5.95
C THR A 54 0.76 5.29 5.83
N VAL A 55 1.39 4.13 6.01
CA VAL A 55 0.75 2.82 5.97
C VAL A 55 0.80 2.22 7.36
N ARG A 56 -0.33 1.73 7.87
CA ARG A 56 -0.47 1.14 9.19
C ARG A 56 -0.88 -0.33 9.10
N ASN A 57 -0.25 -1.19 9.88
CA ASN A 57 -0.69 -2.57 10.09
C ASN A 57 -0.38 -3.02 11.51
N TYR A 58 -0.92 -4.16 11.92
CA TYR A 58 -0.51 -4.85 13.14
C TYR A 58 0.39 -6.01 12.75
N VAL A 59 1.58 -6.05 13.33
CA VAL A 59 2.55 -7.12 13.13
C VAL A 59 2.78 -7.73 14.49
N LEU A 60 2.46 -9.02 14.64
CA LEU A 60 2.62 -9.75 15.90
C LEU A 60 1.98 -9.03 17.10
N GLY A 61 0.76 -8.51 16.90
CA GLY A 61 0.01 -7.79 17.94
C GLY A 61 0.45 -6.35 18.18
N THR A 62 1.53 -5.88 17.55
CA THR A 62 2.01 -4.49 17.68
C THR A 62 1.59 -3.65 16.48
N GLY A 63 0.95 -2.51 16.74
CA GLY A 63 0.59 -1.55 15.69
C GLY A 63 1.83 -0.83 15.16
N VAL A 64 2.16 -1.06 13.90
CA VAL A 64 3.32 -0.48 13.20
C VAL A 64 2.85 0.49 12.13
N GLU A 65 3.50 1.65 12.06
CA GLU A 65 3.30 2.65 11.03
C GLU A 65 4.59 2.91 10.28
N VAL A 66 4.52 2.92 8.96
CA VAL A 66 5.66 3.23 8.10
C VAL A 66 5.29 4.38 7.18
N VAL A 67 6.15 5.39 7.13
CA VAL A 67 6.02 6.54 6.24
C VAL A 67 6.88 6.31 5.02
N TYR A 68 6.26 6.39 3.84
CA TYR A 68 6.93 6.22 2.56
C TYR A 68 6.91 7.51 1.74
N PRO A 69 8.08 8.05 1.33
CA PRO A 69 8.14 9.06 0.29
C PRO A 69 7.77 8.47 -1.06
N ILE A 70 6.69 8.97 -1.68
CA ILE A 70 6.09 8.42 -2.91
C ILE A 70 7.12 8.39 -4.04
N TYR A 71 7.88 9.49 -4.16
CA TYR A 71 8.83 9.73 -5.24
C TYR A 71 10.25 9.22 -4.95
N SER A 72 10.46 8.51 -3.85
CA SER A 72 11.77 7.97 -3.55
C SER A 72 12.14 6.82 -4.49
N PRO A 73 13.39 6.77 -4.99
CA PRO A 73 13.88 5.64 -5.76
C PRO A 73 14.05 4.38 -4.92
N MET A 74 14.00 4.48 -3.59
CA MET A 74 14.00 3.31 -2.70
C MET A 74 12.65 2.62 -2.67
N VAL A 75 11.55 3.33 -2.93
CA VAL A 75 10.23 2.71 -3.12
C VAL A 75 10.19 2.16 -4.53
N SER A 76 10.13 0.84 -4.68
CA SER A 76 10.16 0.18 -5.98
C SER A 76 8.76 0.05 -6.58
N ARG A 77 7.76 -0.23 -5.74
CA ARG A 77 6.38 -0.44 -6.20
C ARG A 77 5.39 -0.16 -5.09
N ILE A 78 4.26 0.46 -5.45
CA ILE A 78 3.08 0.57 -4.59
C ILE A 78 1.94 -0.14 -5.31
N LYS A 79 1.43 -1.22 -4.73
CA LYS A 79 0.31 -1.99 -5.28
C LYS A 79 -0.92 -1.83 -4.40
N VAL A 80 -2.05 -1.51 -5.01
CA VAL A 80 -3.34 -1.48 -4.32
C VAL A 80 -3.86 -2.92 -4.22
N LEU A 81 -4.00 -3.43 -3.00
CA LEU A 81 -4.56 -4.77 -2.76
C LEU A 81 -6.09 -4.71 -2.65
N LYS A 82 -6.61 -3.65 -2.02
CA LYS A 82 -8.06 -3.41 -1.88
C LYS A 82 -8.33 -1.91 -1.82
N ARG A 83 -9.28 -1.44 -2.63
CA ARG A 83 -9.85 -0.09 -2.52
C ARG A 83 -10.99 -0.10 -1.51
N VAL A 84 -11.14 0.99 -0.75
CA VAL A 84 -12.34 1.23 0.05
C VAL A 84 -13.52 1.65 -0.82
N SER A 85 -14.73 1.60 -0.24
CA SER A 85 -15.89 2.19 -0.88
C SER A 85 -15.66 3.70 -1.07
N PRO A 86 -16.12 4.30 -2.18
CA PRO A 86 -16.04 5.74 -2.39
C PRO A 86 -16.64 6.52 -1.20
N GLY A 87 -15.96 7.57 -0.77
CA GLY A 87 -16.38 8.42 0.34
C GLY A 87 -16.20 7.82 1.73
N TRP A 88 -15.57 6.64 1.86
CA TRP A 88 -15.29 6.03 3.17
C TRP A 88 -14.44 6.95 4.05
N SER A 89 -13.47 7.62 3.44
CA SER A 89 -12.62 8.62 4.10
C SER A 89 -13.33 9.96 4.35
N LYS A 90 -14.56 10.14 3.84
CA LYS A 90 -15.31 11.41 3.82
C LYS A 90 -14.51 12.57 3.21
N GLY A 91 -13.68 12.27 2.20
CA GLY A 91 -12.81 13.26 1.55
C GLY A 91 -11.59 13.69 2.38
N ALA A 92 -11.36 13.05 3.54
CA ALA A 92 -10.20 13.33 4.36
C ALA A 92 -8.94 12.70 3.76
N ASP A 93 -7.83 13.44 3.84
CA ASP A 93 -6.51 12.95 3.45
C ASP A 93 -5.87 12.03 4.51
N GLN A 94 -6.54 11.85 5.66
CA GLN A 94 -6.08 11.02 6.76
C GLN A 94 -7.24 10.44 7.59
N VAL A 95 -7.02 9.24 8.13
CA VAL A 95 -8.00 8.50 8.96
C VAL A 95 -7.37 8.07 10.29
N ASN A 96 -6.92 9.07 11.06
CA ASN A 96 -6.16 8.88 12.30
C ASN A 96 -6.90 8.08 13.38
N PHE A 97 -8.23 8.07 13.35
CA PHE A 97 -9.06 7.32 14.30
C PHE A 97 -8.79 5.80 14.29
N LEU A 98 -8.20 5.26 13.21
CA LEU A 98 -7.80 3.85 13.14
C LEU A 98 -6.69 3.47 14.12
N ARG A 99 -6.04 4.44 14.77
CA ARG A 99 -5.09 4.18 15.87
C ARG A 99 -5.81 3.76 17.15
N GLU A 100 -6.93 4.41 17.45
CA GLU A 100 -7.73 4.18 18.64
C GLU A 100 -8.81 3.11 18.41
N LYS A 101 -9.34 3.05 17.18
CA LYS A 101 -10.45 2.19 16.78
C LYS A 101 -10.03 1.28 15.62
N PRO A 102 -9.14 0.29 15.87
CA PRO A 102 -8.68 -0.63 14.83
C PRO A 102 -9.82 -1.42 14.18
N GLY A 103 -10.87 -1.74 14.94
CA GLY A 103 -12.04 -2.46 14.42
C GLY A 103 -12.86 -1.66 13.38
N SER A 104 -12.63 -0.36 13.27
CA SER A 104 -13.24 0.46 12.21
C SER A 104 -12.51 0.34 10.88
N ALA A 105 -11.38 -0.37 10.81
CA ALA A 105 -10.65 -0.56 9.56
C ALA A 105 -11.46 -1.40 8.55
N PRO A 106 -11.33 -1.14 7.23
CA PRO A 106 -12.04 -1.89 6.20
C PRO A 106 -11.69 -3.39 6.11
N LEU A 107 -10.57 -3.78 6.70
CA LEU A 107 -10.14 -5.16 6.86
C LEU A 107 -9.48 -5.37 8.21
N SER A 108 -9.68 -6.56 8.77
CA SER A 108 -8.92 -7.04 9.92
C SER A 108 -7.47 -7.33 9.52
N PHE A 109 -6.59 -7.40 10.51
CA PHE A 109 -5.16 -7.65 10.28
C PHE A 109 -4.91 -8.99 9.58
N GLY A 110 -5.58 -10.06 10.01
CA GLY A 110 -5.52 -11.35 9.33
C GLY A 110 -6.04 -11.29 7.88
N GLY A 111 -7.05 -10.45 7.61
CA GLY A 111 -7.54 -10.24 6.24
C GLY A 111 -6.50 -9.55 5.33
N ILE A 112 -5.65 -8.68 5.88
CA ILE A 112 -4.55 -8.06 5.13
C ILE A 112 -3.49 -9.11 4.77
N GLU A 113 -3.14 -9.99 5.71
CA GLU A 113 -2.19 -11.09 5.47
C GLU A 113 -2.70 -12.04 4.37
N GLU A 114 -3.98 -12.41 4.44
CA GLU A 114 -4.60 -13.26 3.41
C GLU A 114 -4.56 -12.61 2.02
N LEU A 115 -4.83 -11.30 1.93
CA LEU A 115 -4.71 -10.57 0.67
C LEU A 115 -3.29 -10.59 0.11
N VAL A 116 -2.27 -10.45 0.97
CA VAL A 116 -0.87 -10.49 0.55
C VAL A 116 -0.51 -11.87 0.01
N ILE A 117 -0.94 -12.94 0.70
CA ILE A 117 -0.72 -14.32 0.27
C ILE A 117 -1.37 -14.56 -1.10
N ARG A 118 -2.66 -14.25 -1.23
CA ARG A 118 -3.43 -14.41 -2.47
C ARG A 118 -2.82 -13.63 -3.63
N ASN A 119 -2.40 -12.40 -3.37
CA ASN A 119 -1.72 -11.56 -4.35
C ASN A 119 -0.40 -12.20 -4.81
N THR A 120 0.40 -12.70 -3.86
CA THR A 120 1.70 -13.34 -4.15
C THR A 120 1.52 -14.60 -4.97
N GLU A 121 0.56 -15.45 -4.64
CA GLU A 121 0.23 -16.65 -5.42
C GLU A 121 -0.22 -16.32 -6.84
N THR A 122 -1.06 -15.30 -6.99
CA THR A 122 -1.55 -14.84 -8.30
C THR A 122 -0.41 -14.36 -9.18
N GLU A 123 0.52 -13.58 -8.62
CA GLU A 123 1.71 -13.10 -9.33
C GLU A 123 2.64 -14.26 -9.73
N ARG A 124 2.80 -15.27 -8.87
CA ARG A 124 3.58 -16.49 -9.18
C ARG A 124 2.95 -17.29 -10.33
N LYS A 125 1.64 -17.54 -10.29
CA LYS A 125 0.90 -18.24 -11.36
C LYS A 125 1.01 -17.50 -12.69
N ARG A 126 0.79 -16.18 -12.70
CA ARG A 126 0.92 -15.34 -13.90
C ARG A 126 2.33 -15.40 -14.49
N SER A 127 3.35 -15.42 -13.64
CA SER A 127 4.74 -15.50 -14.07
C SER A 127 5.06 -16.85 -14.72
N GLN A 128 4.55 -17.96 -14.18
CA GLN A 128 4.71 -19.29 -14.78
C GLN A 128 4.03 -19.41 -16.14
N ILE A 129 2.79 -18.91 -16.25
CA ILE A 129 2.05 -18.90 -17.53
C ILE A 129 2.82 -18.13 -18.60
N ARG A 130 3.31 -16.93 -18.28
CA ARG A 130 4.11 -16.12 -19.21
C ARG A 130 5.40 -16.82 -19.64
N LEU A 131 6.03 -17.59 -18.76
CA LEU A 131 7.24 -18.32 -19.08
C LEU A 131 6.96 -19.53 -19.99
N SER A 132 5.80 -20.16 -19.81
CA SER A 132 5.34 -21.28 -20.64
C SER A 132 4.98 -20.83 -22.07
N GLN A 133 4.31 -19.69 -22.23
CA GLN A 133 3.92 -19.14 -23.54
C GLN A 133 5.08 -18.58 -24.38
N LYS A 134 6.29 -18.47 -23.78
CA LYS A 134 7.48 -17.94 -24.43
C LYS A 134 8.42 -19.04 -24.97
N LYS A 135 8.10 -20.31 -24.70
CA LYS A 135 8.73 -21.50 -25.27
C LYS A 135 7.91 -21.98 -26.45
#